data_AF-A0A4V5UY63-F1
#
_entry.id   AF-A0A4V5UY63-F1
#
_cell.length_a   1.000
_cell.length_b   1.000
_cell.length_c   1.000
_cell.angle_alpha   90.00
_cell.angle_beta   90.00
_cell.angle_gamma   90.00
#
_symmetry.space_group_name_H-M   'P 1'
#
loop_
_entity.id
_entity.type
_entity.pdbx_description
1 polymer ?
#
loop_
_entity_poly.entity_id
_entity_poly.type
_entity_poly.pdbx_seq_one_letter_code
_entity_poly.pdbx_strand_id
1 'polypeptide(L)'
;MPAYCTSCGTRRAEGDEVCSHCEAAFKDTDETRSADGPPGHGTSWFVGLTMVLAVVVTGGILGIDAMIGRATAAASDQVLQNQWLTPDGYITSGPKPAEETPSDSWVPPATEDETSEPVPIETTPTPEVGNELIAVDPAAAEEPAAADVVRLLTSYFTAINDHDYDSYQVLLTPAALATQTRKQFTNGFRSTVDSEITLLGLSTATDGRLLAQVSFVSRQNGIDGPDGQTCTRWTVGKFLEGQGTDLLIGKALSGHASHTAC
;
A
#
# COMPACT_ATOMS: atom_id res chain seq x y z
N MET A 1 -25.14 29.02 10.99
CA MET A 1 -23.89 28.29 11.29
C MET A 1 -23.05 28.30 10.01
N PRO A 2 -21.71 28.49 10.05
CA PRO A 2 -20.93 28.50 8.82
C PRO A 2 -21.00 27.12 8.15
N ALA A 3 -21.46 27.08 6.91
CA ALA A 3 -21.46 25.87 6.09
C ALA A 3 -20.06 25.66 5.50
N TYR A 4 -19.57 24.42 5.55
CA TYR A 4 -18.29 24.02 4.96
C TYR A 4 -18.55 23.02 3.84
N CYS A 5 -17.72 23.05 2.79
CA CYS A 5 -17.78 22.05 1.73
C CYS A 5 -17.36 20.69 2.30
N THR A 6 -18.20 19.68 2.16
CA THR A 6 -17.89 18.32 2.67
C THR A 6 -16.80 17.62 1.87
N SER A 7 -16.47 18.13 0.67
CA SER A 7 -15.45 17.54 -0.20
C SER A 7 -14.04 18.05 0.10
N CYS A 8 -13.88 19.32 0.46
CA CYS A 8 -12.57 19.95 0.64
C CYS A 8 -12.41 20.77 1.93
N GLY A 9 -13.49 20.94 2.72
CA GLY A 9 -13.45 21.67 3.99
C GLY A 9 -13.45 23.20 3.88
N THR A 10 -13.51 23.77 2.67
CA THR A 10 -13.54 25.24 2.49
C THR A 10 -14.86 25.83 2.97
N ARG A 11 -14.80 27.00 3.63
CA ARG A 11 -15.98 27.72 4.13
C ARG A 11 -16.76 28.32 2.96
N ARG A 12 -18.08 28.16 2.94
CA ARG A 12 -18.98 28.76 1.95
C ARG A 12 -18.97 30.30 2.11
N ALA A 13 -18.70 31.04 1.03
CA ALA A 13 -18.95 32.48 0.98
C ALA A 13 -20.45 32.74 0.75
N GLU A 14 -20.98 33.85 1.25
CA GLU A 14 -22.41 34.16 1.13
C GLU A 14 -22.83 34.29 -0.34
N GLY A 15 -23.77 33.43 -0.76
CA GLY A 15 -24.35 33.44 -2.12
C GLY A 15 -23.82 32.38 -3.08
N ASP A 16 -22.79 31.61 -2.72
CA ASP A 16 -22.23 30.60 -3.63
C ASP A 16 -23.04 29.29 -3.63
N GLU A 17 -23.43 28.80 -4.80
CA GLU A 17 -24.09 27.49 -4.99
C GLU A 17 -23.08 26.34 -5.15
N VAL A 18 -21.86 26.65 -5.57
CA VAL A 18 -20.76 25.72 -5.84
C VAL A 18 -19.47 26.19 -5.16
N CYS A 19 -18.66 25.25 -4.70
CA CYS A 19 -17.39 25.55 -4.06
C CYS A 19 -16.36 26.02 -5.10
N SER A 20 -15.85 27.24 -4.96
CA SER A 20 -14.85 27.82 -5.86
C SER A 20 -13.53 27.06 -5.94
N HIS A 21 -13.24 26.17 -4.98
CA HIS A 21 -11.97 25.45 -4.93
C HIS A 21 -12.00 24.06 -5.55
N CYS A 22 -13.16 23.40 -5.58
CA CYS A 22 -13.30 22.03 -6.07
C CYS A 22 -14.54 21.80 -6.96
N GLU A 23 -15.26 22.89 -7.31
CA GLU A 23 -16.46 22.93 -8.16
C GLU A 23 -17.63 22.04 -7.71
N ALA A 24 -17.54 21.46 -6.50
CA ALA A 24 -18.60 20.64 -5.94
C ALA A 24 -19.77 21.50 -5.43
N ALA A 25 -21.00 21.08 -5.72
CA ALA A 25 -22.22 21.72 -5.22
C ALA A 25 -22.35 21.54 -3.70
N PHE A 26 -22.77 22.58 -2.99
CA PHE A 26 -23.14 22.46 -1.57
C PHE A 26 -24.49 21.73 -1.48
N LYS A 27 -24.58 20.67 -0.66
CA LYS A 27 -25.88 20.06 -0.34
C LYS A 27 -26.60 20.92 0.68
N ASP A 28 -27.69 21.57 0.28
CA ASP A 28 -28.59 22.22 1.21
C ASP A 28 -29.38 21.13 1.97
N THR A 29 -29.14 21.05 3.28
CA THR A 29 -29.97 20.24 4.18
C THR A 29 -31.16 21.08 4.62
N ASP A 30 -32.11 21.27 3.72
CA ASP A 30 -33.45 21.74 4.05
C ASP A 30 -34.43 20.64 3.65
N GLU A 31 -34.68 19.68 4.54
CA GLU A 31 -35.93 18.95 4.50
C GLU A 31 -36.36 18.51 5.91
N THR A 32 -37.46 19.13 6.31
CA THR A 32 -38.32 18.84 7.44
C THR A 32 -38.66 17.35 7.59
N ARG A 33 -38.61 16.92 8.85
CA ARG A 33 -39.15 15.65 9.37
C ARG A 33 -40.63 15.48 9.01
N SER A 34 -40.96 14.43 8.25
CA SER A 34 -42.25 13.72 8.32
C SER A 34 -42.06 12.24 7.97
N ALA A 35 -42.73 11.40 8.76
CA ALA A 35 -42.69 9.95 8.72
C ALA A 35 -43.55 9.35 7.60
N ASP A 36 -43.13 8.17 7.13
CA ASP A 36 -43.91 7.02 6.62
C ASP A 36 -43.31 6.41 5.33
N GLY A 37 -42.83 5.16 5.41
CA GLY A 37 -42.45 4.36 4.24
C GLY A 37 -41.55 3.14 4.57
N PRO A 38 -41.80 1.94 4.01
CA PRO A 38 -41.28 0.63 4.44
C PRO A 38 -39.84 0.34 3.95
N PRO A 39 -39.15 -0.72 4.44
CA PRO A 39 -37.75 -0.97 4.10
C PRO A 39 -37.62 -1.47 2.65
N GLY A 40 -37.11 -0.59 1.78
CA GLY A 40 -36.61 -0.94 0.46
C GLY A 40 -35.24 -1.60 0.57
N HIS A 41 -35.15 -2.82 0.06
CA HIS A 41 -33.90 -3.53 -0.19
C HIS A 41 -32.99 -2.69 -1.11
N GLY A 42 -31.83 -2.27 -0.61
CA GLY A 42 -30.87 -1.42 -1.31
C GLY A 42 -29.53 -2.12 -1.56
N THR A 43 -29.52 -2.96 -2.58
CA THR A 43 -28.48 -3.09 -3.61
C THR A 43 -27.01 -3.03 -3.17
N SER A 44 -26.44 -4.21 -2.86
CA SER A 44 -25.00 -4.45 -3.01
C SER A 44 -24.58 -4.21 -4.46
N TRP A 45 -23.64 -3.29 -4.67
CA TRP A 45 -22.89 -3.20 -5.92
C TRP A 45 -21.53 -3.87 -5.72
N PHE A 46 -21.46 -5.13 -6.14
CA PHE A 46 -20.23 -5.85 -6.41
C PHE A 46 -19.86 -5.62 -7.87
N VAL A 47 -18.60 -5.29 -8.13
CA VAL A 47 -17.92 -5.59 -9.40
C VAL A 47 -16.49 -6.01 -9.00
N GLY A 48 -16.02 -7.22 -9.27
CA GLY A 48 -16.66 -8.37 -9.89
C GLY A 48 -15.85 -9.63 -9.61
N LEU A 49 -16.55 -10.75 -9.48
CA LEU A 49 -15.97 -12.08 -9.61
C LEU A 49 -17.05 -12.95 -10.27
N THR A 50 -16.88 -13.24 -11.55
CA THR A 50 -17.72 -14.18 -12.27
C THR A 50 -17.30 -15.59 -11.91
N MET A 51 -18.04 -16.23 -11.01
CA MET A 51 -18.15 -17.69 -10.98
C MET A 51 -19.53 -18.10 -11.48
N VAL A 52 -19.53 -18.84 -12.58
CA VAL A 52 -20.68 -19.58 -13.09
C VAL A 52 -21.01 -20.70 -12.09
N LEU A 53 -22.22 -20.76 -11.56
CA LEU A 53 -22.81 -22.02 -11.10
C LEU A 53 -24.34 -21.98 -11.05
N ALA A 54 -24.90 -23.11 -11.45
CA ALA A 54 -26.27 -23.34 -11.83
C ALA A 54 -27.29 -23.22 -10.69
N VAL A 55 -28.48 -22.79 -11.08
CA VAL A 55 -29.71 -22.64 -10.29
C VAL A 55 -30.22 -23.98 -9.77
N VAL A 56 -30.53 -24.06 -8.46
CA VAL A 56 -31.61 -24.90 -7.94
C VAL A 56 -32.40 -24.12 -6.87
N VAL A 57 -33.71 -24.09 -7.06
CA VAL A 57 -34.74 -23.35 -6.32
C VAL A 57 -35.36 -24.21 -5.22
N THR A 58 -35.50 -23.66 -4.01
CA THR A 58 -36.55 -23.88 -2.98
C THR A 58 -36.15 -23.04 -1.74
N GLY A 59 -36.94 -22.22 -1.03
CA GLY A 59 -38.38 -22.09 -0.84
C GLY A 59 -38.71 -22.24 0.66
N GLY A 60 -39.22 -21.20 1.36
CA GLY A 60 -40.05 -21.37 2.57
C GLY A 60 -39.65 -20.71 3.91
N ILE A 61 -40.23 -19.52 4.16
CA ILE A 61 -40.79 -18.86 5.37
C ILE A 61 -40.75 -19.60 6.75
N LEU A 62 -40.41 -18.86 7.84
CA LEU A 62 -41.21 -18.61 9.09
C LEU A 62 -40.35 -18.37 10.36
N GLY A 63 -40.75 -17.40 11.20
CA GLY A 63 -40.47 -17.43 12.65
C GLY A 63 -40.04 -16.10 13.31
N ILE A 64 -40.82 -15.67 14.31
CA ILE A 64 -40.75 -14.39 15.05
C ILE A 64 -40.14 -14.60 16.46
N ASP A 65 -39.48 -13.54 16.97
CA ASP A 65 -39.13 -13.16 18.36
C ASP A 65 -38.28 -14.07 19.28
N ALA A 66 -37.19 -13.51 19.82
CA ALA A 66 -37.16 -13.00 21.20
C ALA A 66 -35.76 -12.52 21.67
N MET A 67 -35.82 -11.55 22.58
CA MET A 67 -34.86 -11.17 23.62
C MET A 67 -33.78 -10.10 23.39
N ILE A 68 -34.10 -8.97 24.01
CA ILE A 68 -33.28 -7.90 24.56
C ILE A 68 -32.05 -8.44 25.31
N GLY A 69 -30.87 -7.98 24.90
CA GLY A 69 -29.64 -8.00 25.68
C GLY A 69 -28.85 -6.73 25.41
N ARG A 70 -28.89 -5.78 26.34
CA ARG A 70 -28.02 -4.60 26.33
C ARG A 70 -26.56 -5.07 26.43
N ALA A 71 -25.75 -4.77 25.42
CA ALA A 71 -24.32 -4.62 25.57
C ALA A 71 -23.92 -3.25 25.01
N THR A 72 -23.37 -2.47 25.92
CA THR A 72 -22.78 -1.15 25.76
C THR A 72 -21.67 -1.13 24.70
N ALA A 73 -21.63 -0.06 23.91
CA ALA A 73 -20.44 0.55 23.32
C ALA A 73 -19.32 -0.40 22.82
N ALA A 74 -19.42 -0.86 21.58
CA ALA A 74 -18.27 -1.40 20.84
C ALA A 74 -18.57 -1.45 19.33
N ALA A 75 -18.63 -0.30 18.67
CA ALA A 75 -18.79 -0.28 17.21
C ALA A 75 -18.16 0.96 16.56
N SER A 76 -16.91 1.24 16.94
CA SER A 76 -16.01 2.10 16.17
C SER A 76 -14.58 1.55 16.07
N ASP A 77 -14.32 0.40 16.71
CA ASP A 77 -12.99 -0.24 16.75
C ASP A 77 -12.81 -1.35 15.67
N GLN A 78 -13.91 -1.92 15.18
CA GLN A 78 -13.87 -3.10 14.30
C GLN A 78 -13.42 -2.81 12.85
N VAL A 79 -13.36 -1.54 12.42
CA VAL A 79 -12.94 -1.17 11.05
C VAL A 79 -11.42 -0.98 10.95
N LEU A 80 -10.71 -0.86 12.07
CA LEU A 80 -9.25 -0.71 12.09
C LEU A 80 -8.51 -2.05 12.24
N GLN A 81 -9.20 -3.12 12.63
CA GLN A 81 -8.56 -4.42 12.94
C GLN A 81 -8.27 -5.28 11.70
N ASN A 82 -8.72 -4.87 10.51
CA ASN A 82 -8.65 -5.68 9.29
C ASN A 82 -7.84 -5.01 8.18
N GLN A 83 -6.93 -4.11 8.55
CA GLN A 83 -6.02 -3.44 7.62
C GLN A 83 -4.61 -3.98 7.83
N TRP A 84 -3.97 -4.45 6.77
CA TRP A 84 -2.58 -4.89 6.79
C TRP A 84 -1.87 -4.45 5.52
N LEU A 85 -0.55 -4.38 5.60
CA LEU A 85 0.29 -4.21 4.42
C LEU A 85 0.14 -5.45 3.53
N THR A 86 -0.29 -5.24 2.29
CA THR A 86 -0.19 -6.25 1.24
C THR A 86 1.27 -6.50 0.93
N PRO A 87 1.60 -7.67 0.35
CA PRO A 87 2.87 -7.90 -0.30
C PRO A 87 3.35 -6.66 -1.06
N ASP A 88 2.52 -6.07 -1.92
CA ASP A 88 2.95 -4.99 -2.82
C ASP A 88 3.22 -3.62 -2.12
N GLY A 89 3.23 -3.57 -0.79
CA GLY A 89 3.53 -2.39 0.02
C GLY A 89 2.38 -1.39 0.14
N TYR A 90 1.15 -1.81 -0.19
CA TYR A 90 -0.07 -1.03 -0.05
C TYR A 90 -0.89 -1.48 1.15
N ILE A 91 -1.78 -0.62 1.64
CA ILE A 91 -2.65 -0.96 2.79
C ILE A 91 -3.99 -1.42 2.24
N THR A 92 -4.29 -2.72 2.43
CA THR A 92 -5.56 -3.33 1.99
C THR A 92 -6.50 -3.57 3.16
N SER A 93 -7.78 -3.82 2.85
CA SER A 93 -8.80 -4.24 3.81
C SER A 93 -9.60 -5.42 3.27
N GLY A 94 -9.75 -6.50 4.06
CA GLY A 94 -10.53 -7.70 3.70
C GLY A 94 -9.80 -9.02 3.97
N PRO A 95 -10.45 -10.19 4.09
CA PRO A 95 -9.89 -11.43 4.65
C PRO A 95 -8.65 -11.99 3.90
N LYS A 96 -7.65 -12.41 4.69
CA LYS A 96 -6.35 -12.96 4.29
C LYS A 96 -6.47 -14.14 3.32
N PRO A 97 -5.92 -14.05 2.10
CA PRO A 97 -5.71 -15.22 1.24
C PRO A 97 -4.66 -16.17 1.84
N ALA A 98 -4.94 -17.47 1.85
CA ALA A 98 -3.98 -18.48 2.27
C ALA A 98 -2.89 -18.64 1.20
N GLU A 99 -1.63 -18.54 1.62
CA GLU A 99 -0.46 -18.61 0.74
C GLU A 99 -0.01 -20.07 0.56
N GLU A 100 -0.05 -20.56 -0.67
CA GLU A 100 0.48 -21.87 -1.06
C GLU A 100 1.99 -21.78 -1.27
N THR A 101 2.75 -22.65 -0.62
CA THR A 101 4.22 -22.69 -0.68
C THR A 101 4.68 -23.70 -1.74
N PRO A 102 5.49 -23.33 -2.74
CA PRO A 102 6.33 -24.28 -3.44
C PRO A 102 7.73 -24.32 -2.79
N SER A 103 8.10 -25.50 -2.31
CA SER A 103 9.49 -25.88 -2.03
C SER A 103 10.22 -26.15 -3.34
N ASP A 104 11.46 -25.69 -3.48
CA ASP A 104 12.43 -26.41 -4.31
C ASP A 104 13.85 -26.30 -3.78
N SER A 105 14.57 -27.41 -3.90
CA SER A 105 15.86 -27.70 -3.28
C SER A 105 16.83 -28.09 -4.37
N TRP A 106 17.98 -27.43 -4.50
CA TRP A 106 19.13 -28.06 -5.18
C TRP A 106 20.48 -27.39 -4.84
N VAL A 107 21.51 -28.22 -4.61
CA VAL A 107 22.92 -27.83 -4.49
C VAL A 107 23.77 -28.90 -5.22
N PRO A 108 24.74 -28.50 -6.08
CA PRO A 108 25.82 -29.37 -6.51
C PRO A 108 27.16 -29.10 -5.76
N PRO A 109 28.10 -30.06 -5.68
CA PRO A 109 29.38 -29.88 -5.00
C PRO A 109 30.63 -29.73 -5.90
N ALA A 110 31.68 -29.16 -5.27
CA ALA A 110 33.14 -29.32 -5.41
C ALA A 110 33.90 -28.80 -6.65
N THR A 111 34.96 -27.99 -6.45
CA THR A 111 36.39 -28.39 -6.50
C THR A 111 37.32 -27.18 -6.25
N GLU A 112 38.47 -27.46 -5.64
CA GLU A 112 39.53 -26.59 -5.12
C GLU A 112 40.47 -25.96 -6.16
N ASP A 113 41.15 -24.90 -5.70
CA ASP A 113 42.52 -24.42 -5.99
C ASP A 113 42.91 -23.92 -7.40
N GLU A 114 43.08 -22.61 -7.52
CA GLU A 114 44.29 -22.06 -8.17
C GLU A 114 44.64 -20.68 -7.57
N THR A 115 45.72 -20.65 -6.78
CA THR A 115 46.33 -19.43 -6.24
C THR A 115 47.01 -18.63 -7.36
N SER A 116 46.45 -17.48 -7.71
CA SER A 116 47.12 -16.42 -8.47
C SER A 116 47.28 -15.17 -7.60
N GLU A 117 48.51 -14.70 -7.43
CA GLU A 117 48.86 -13.45 -6.75
C GLU A 117 48.15 -12.25 -7.41
N PRO A 118 47.38 -11.43 -6.65
CA PRO A 118 46.73 -10.26 -7.22
C PRO A 118 47.73 -9.11 -7.39
N VAL A 119 47.84 -8.63 -8.63
CA VAL A 119 48.39 -7.31 -8.97
C VAL A 119 47.60 -6.24 -8.20
N PRO A 120 48.23 -5.22 -7.59
CA PRO A 120 47.49 -4.15 -6.94
C PRO A 120 46.77 -3.33 -8.00
N ILE A 121 45.48 -3.63 -8.19
CA ILE A 121 44.57 -2.81 -8.97
C ILE A 121 44.32 -1.57 -8.12
N GLU A 122 44.67 -0.39 -8.61
CA GLU A 122 44.15 0.86 -8.06
C GLU A 122 42.63 0.84 -8.26
N THR A 123 41.89 0.36 -7.24
CA THR A 123 40.44 0.46 -7.18
C THR A 123 40.12 1.93 -7.08
N THR A 124 39.81 2.55 -8.22
CA THR A 124 39.09 3.81 -8.23
C THR A 124 37.81 3.54 -7.44
N PRO A 125 37.49 4.29 -6.37
CA PRO A 125 36.27 4.05 -5.63
C PRO A 125 35.11 4.24 -6.60
N THR A 126 34.35 3.19 -6.84
CA THR A 126 33.06 3.27 -7.52
C THR A 126 32.24 4.34 -6.81
N PRO A 127 31.63 5.32 -7.51
CA PRO A 127 30.77 6.28 -6.86
C PRO A 127 29.68 5.51 -6.10
N GLU A 128 29.62 5.72 -4.79
CA GLU A 128 28.63 5.08 -3.94
C GLU A 128 27.27 5.68 -4.28
N VAL A 129 26.44 4.93 -5.00
CA VAL A 129 25.09 5.35 -5.41
C VAL A 129 24.11 5.35 -4.23
N GLY A 130 24.41 4.55 -3.21
CA GLY A 130 23.62 4.45 -1.98
C GLY A 130 23.78 5.64 -1.03
N ASN A 131 23.11 5.55 0.12
CA ASN A 131 23.22 6.51 1.20
C ASN A 131 22.97 5.84 2.57
N GLU A 132 22.96 6.63 3.64
CA GLU A 132 22.78 6.15 5.02
C GLU A 132 21.47 5.40 5.26
N LEU A 133 20.43 5.68 4.47
CA LEU A 133 19.13 5.02 4.59
C LEU A 133 19.01 3.82 3.63
N ILE A 134 19.63 3.90 2.46
CA ILE A 134 19.47 2.93 1.37
C ILE A 134 20.83 2.38 0.93
N ALA A 135 21.03 1.09 1.21
CA ALA A 135 22.07 0.30 0.59
C ALA A 135 21.68 -0.05 -0.86
N VAL A 136 22.68 -0.27 -1.70
CA VAL A 136 22.48 -0.63 -3.12
C VAL A 136 23.36 -1.84 -3.44
N ASP A 137 22.74 -2.90 -3.95
CA ASP A 137 23.49 -4.06 -4.42
C ASP A 137 24.37 -3.68 -5.61
N PRO A 138 25.58 -4.26 -5.77
CA PRO A 138 26.51 -3.88 -6.82
C PRO A 138 25.92 -3.92 -8.23
N ALA A 139 25.13 -4.95 -8.54
CA ALA A 139 24.46 -5.07 -9.84
C ALA A 139 23.44 -3.93 -10.07
N ALA A 140 22.72 -3.51 -9.04
CA ALA A 140 21.81 -2.37 -9.13
C ALA A 140 22.57 -1.05 -9.29
N ALA A 141 23.75 -0.90 -8.68
CA ALA A 141 24.56 0.32 -8.76
C ALA A 141 25.11 0.60 -10.17
N GLU A 142 25.25 -0.42 -11.01
CA GLU A 142 25.70 -0.29 -12.40
C GLU A 142 24.61 0.25 -13.35
N GLU A 143 23.35 0.24 -12.91
CA GLU A 143 22.22 0.64 -13.73
C GLU A 143 22.12 2.18 -13.85
N PRO A 144 21.93 2.75 -15.06
CA PRO A 144 21.91 4.21 -15.25
C PRO A 144 20.85 4.95 -14.42
N ALA A 145 19.74 4.28 -14.08
CA ALA A 145 18.66 4.86 -13.30
C ALA A 145 18.87 4.75 -11.77
N ALA A 146 19.92 4.08 -11.30
CA ALA A 146 20.10 3.74 -9.90
C ALA A 146 20.07 4.96 -8.96
N ALA A 147 20.79 6.03 -9.30
CA ALA A 147 20.84 7.24 -8.49
C ALA A 147 19.46 7.92 -8.36
N ASP A 148 18.66 7.94 -9.43
CA ASP A 148 17.31 8.50 -9.40
C ASP A 148 16.36 7.65 -8.57
N VAL A 149 16.47 6.32 -8.68
CA VAL A 149 15.67 5.39 -7.88
C VAL A 149 16.03 5.51 -6.41
N VAL A 150 17.32 5.59 -6.05
CA VAL A 150 17.75 5.77 -4.66
C VAL A 150 17.16 7.06 -4.09
N ARG A 151 17.24 8.18 -4.80
CA ARG A 151 16.64 9.45 -4.35
C ARG A 151 15.13 9.34 -4.10
N LEU A 152 14.39 8.69 -5.02
CA LEU A 152 12.95 8.47 -4.89
C LEU A 152 12.64 7.59 -3.67
N LEU A 153 13.34 6.46 -3.54
CA LEU A 153 13.14 5.54 -2.42
C LEU A 153 13.52 6.17 -1.08
N THR A 154 14.59 6.97 -1.02
CA THR A 154 14.96 7.69 0.20
C THR A 154 13.81 8.60 0.64
N SER A 155 13.27 9.40 -0.28
CA SER A 155 12.14 10.27 0.01
C SER A 155 10.90 9.47 0.47
N TYR A 156 10.65 8.32 -0.17
CA TYR A 156 9.53 7.44 0.14
C TYR A 156 9.62 6.83 1.54
N PHE A 157 10.76 6.24 1.90
CA PHE A 157 10.94 5.61 3.21
C PHE A 157 11.06 6.66 4.32
N THR A 158 11.67 7.82 4.06
CA THR A 158 11.64 8.95 5.01
C THR A 158 10.20 9.39 5.29
N ALA A 159 9.37 9.58 4.26
CA ALA A 159 7.98 9.99 4.46
C ALA A 159 7.15 8.95 5.25
N ILE A 160 7.41 7.64 5.07
CA ILE A 160 6.79 6.59 5.88
C ILE A 160 7.24 6.68 7.34
N ASN A 161 8.56 6.74 7.56
CA ASN A 161 9.16 6.75 8.89
C ASN A 161 8.80 8.00 9.70
N ASP A 162 8.64 9.14 9.03
CA ASP A 162 8.19 10.40 9.63
C ASP A 162 6.65 10.50 9.71
N HIS A 163 5.94 9.51 9.17
CA HIS A 163 4.48 9.48 9.03
C HIS A 163 3.91 10.71 8.30
N ASP A 164 4.66 11.26 7.35
CA ASP A 164 4.34 12.46 6.58
C ASP A 164 3.64 12.10 5.27
N TYR A 165 2.30 12.12 5.29
CA TYR A 165 1.51 11.86 4.09
C TYR A 165 1.68 12.94 3.00
N ASP A 166 1.95 14.19 3.38
CA ASP A 166 2.05 15.27 2.39
C ASP A 166 3.32 15.13 1.55
N SER A 167 4.42 14.71 2.17
CA SER A 167 5.63 14.30 1.46
C SER A 167 5.46 12.96 0.73
N TYR A 168 4.70 12.01 1.29
CA TYR A 168 4.44 10.72 0.66
C TYR A 168 3.66 10.84 -0.66
N GLN A 169 2.57 11.61 -0.66
CA GLN A 169 1.63 11.62 -1.79
C GLN A 169 2.23 12.16 -3.08
N VAL A 170 3.22 13.08 -2.99
CA VAL A 170 3.86 13.68 -4.17
C VAL A 170 4.82 12.72 -4.89
N LEU A 171 5.14 11.59 -4.26
CA LEU A 171 6.00 10.53 -4.80
C LEU A 171 5.21 9.47 -5.57
N LEU A 172 3.88 9.58 -5.57
CA LEU A 172 2.99 8.60 -6.15
C LEU A 172 2.30 9.14 -7.40
N THR A 173 2.06 8.24 -8.35
CA THR A 173 1.17 8.52 -9.48
C THR A 173 -0.29 8.68 -8.99
N PRO A 174 -1.16 9.40 -9.75
CA PRO A 174 -2.59 9.47 -9.43
C PRO A 174 -3.26 8.08 -9.33
N ALA A 175 -2.82 7.12 -10.16
CA ALA A 175 -3.34 5.76 -10.14
C ALA A 175 -2.96 5.01 -8.84
N ALA A 176 -1.76 5.23 -8.31
CA ALA A 176 -1.35 4.69 -7.02
C ALA A 176 -2.10 5.36 -5.85
N LEU A 177 -2.27 6.68 -5.91
CA LEU A 177 -3.00 7.45 -4.88
C LEU A 177 -4.47 7.04 -4.78
N ALA A 178 -5.11 6.67 -5.89
CA ALA A 178 -6.48 6.16 -5.89
C ALA A 178 -6.65 4.90 -5.02
N THR A 179 -5.57 4.12 -4.83
CA THR A 179 -5.56 2.92 -3.98
C THR A 179 -4.87 3.13 -2.62
N GLN A 180 -4.26 4.30 -2.39
CA GLN A 180 -3.47 4.63 -1.22
C GLN A 180 -3.80 6.03 -0.70
N THR A 181 -5.03 6.17 -0.19
CA THR A 181 -5.55 7.40 0.39
C THR A 181 -4.83 7.77 1.70
N ARG A 182 -4.95 9.04 2.14
CA ARG A 182 -4.45 9.49 3.45
C ARG A 182 -4.89 8.58 4.58
N LYS A 183 -6.18 8.20 4.61
CA LYS A 183 -6.72 7.32 5.65
C LYS A 183 -6.03 5.96 5.65
N GLN A 184 -5.81 5.38 4.47
CA GLN A 184 -5.08 4.12 4.35
C GLN A 184 -3.65 4.32 4.85
N PHE A 185 -2.91 5.29 4.33
CA PHE A 185 -1.54 5.60 4.77
C PHE A 185 -1.44 5.76 6.29
N THR A 186 -2.25 6.64 6.89
CA THR A 186 -2.22 6.88 8.33
C THR A 186 -2.52 5.60 9.10
N ASN A 187 -3.49 4.79 8.69
CA ASN A 187 -3.83 3.61 9.47
C ASN A 187 -2.77 2.52 9.42
N GLY A 188 -2.25 2.17 8.25
CA GLY A 188 -1.33 1.03 8.14
C GLY A 188 0.15 1.39 8.28
N PHE A 189 0.50 2.68 8.33
CA PHE A 189 1.86 3.11 8.66
C PHE A 189 1.99 3.79 10.03
N ARG A 190 0.91 3.96 10.82
CA ARG A 190 0.93 4.73 12.10
C ARG A 190 1.98 4.33 13.13
N SER A 191 2.46 3.09 13.10
CA SER A 191 3.47 2.59 14.04
C SER A 191 4.69 2.01 13.33
N THR A 192 4.74 2.13 12.00
CA THR A 192 5.75 1.53 11.15
C THR A 192 7.05 2.32 11.18
N VAL A 193 8.15 1.62 11.39
CA VAL A 193 9.50 2.13 11.15
C VAL A 193 10.24 1.14 10.26
N ASP A 194 10.58 1.59 9.06
CA ASP A 194 11.32 0.83 8.07
C ASP A 194 12.83 1.09 8.19
N SER A 195 13.61 0.03 8.01
CA SER A 195 15.06 -0.01 8.20
C SER A 195 15.70 -1.08 7.31
N GLU A 196 17.03 -1.14 7.26
CA GLU A 196 17.76 -2.16 6.49
C GLU A 196 17.31 -2.19 5.01
N ILE A 197 17.11 -1.00 4.43
CA ILE A 197 16.57 -0.86 3.08
C ILE A 197 17.70 -1.10 2.08
N THR A 198 17.47 -2.03 1.16
CA THR A 198 18.42 -2.36 0.09
C THR A 198 17.71 -2.34 -1.26
N LEU A 199 18.24 -1.58 -2.21
CA LEU A 199 17.89 -1.71 -3.63
C LEU A 199 18.64 -2.92 -4.20
N LEU A 200 17.90 -4.01 -4.44
CA LEU A 200 18.46 -5.29 -4.89
C LEU A 200 18.72 -5.31 -6.41
N GLY A 201 17.87 -4.64 -7.18
CA GLY A 201 17.97 -4.69 -8.64
C GLY A 201 16.97 -3.79 -9.34
N LEU A 202 17.31 -3.42 -10.58
CA LEU A 202 16.42 -2.75 -11.51
C LEU A 202 16.16 -3.66 -12.70
N SER A 203 14.92 -3.67 -13.20
CA SER A 203 14.54 -4.44 -14.38
C SER A 203 13.37 -3.77 -15.09
N THR A 204 12.98 -4.27 -16.26
CA THR A 204 11.75 -3.83 -16.93
C THR A 204 10.63 -4.81 -16.60
N ALA A 205 9.52 -4.30 -16.05
CA ALA A 205 8.32 -5.07 -15.78
C ALA A 205 7.61 -5.53 -17.08
N THR A 206 6.66 -6.45 -16.94
CA THR A 206 5.86 -6.97 -18.06
C THR A 206 4.99 -5.91 -18.74
N ASP A 207 4.67 -4.82 -18.04
CA ASP A 207 3.94 -3.66 -18.57
C ASP A 207 4.87 -2.57 -19.12
N GLY A 208 6.18 -2.81 -19.18
CA GLY A 208 7.19 -1.91 -19.72
C GLY A 208 7.69 -0.84 -18.73
N ARG A 209 7.18 -0.80 -17.49
CA ARG A 209 7.67 0.14 -16.46
C ARG A 209 9.00 -0.32 -15.88
N LEU A 210 9.77 0.63 -15.35
CA LEU A 210 10.96 0.31 -14.56
C LEU A 210 10.50 -0.32 -13.24
N LEU A 211 11.06 -1.47 -12.89
CA LEU A 211 10.80 -2.21 -11.67
C LEU A 211 12.03 -2.17 -10.78
N ALA A 212 11.90 -1.55 -9.61
CA ALA A 212 12.90 -1.60 -8.55
C ALA A 212 12.55 -2.68 -7.54
N GLN A 213 13.40 -3.70 -7.42
CA GLN A 213 13.26 -4.72 -6.39
C GLN A 213 13.95 -4.22 -5.11
N VAL A 214 13.21 -4.14 -4.02
CA VAL A 214 13.68 -3.56 -2.75
C VAL A 214 13.44 -4.56 -1.62
N SER A 215 14.43 -4.76 -0.75
CA SER A 215 14.23 -5.41 0.56
C SER A 215 14.31 -4.41 1.69
N PHE A 216 13.56 -4.64 2.76
CA PHE A 216 13.62 -3.81 3.98
C PHE A 216 13.02 -4.56 5.18
N VAL A 217 13.32 -4.08 6.37
CA VAL A 217 12.74 -4.56 7.63
C VAL A 217 11.79 -3.50 8.18
N SER A 218 10.53 -3.89 8.37
CA SER A 218 9.51 -3.07 9.00
C SER A 218 9.32 -3.52 10.44
N ARG A 219 9.38 -2.58 11.39
CA ARG A 219 9.03 -2.80 12.80
C ARG A 219 7.79 -1.99 13.12
N GLN A 220 6.77 -2.64 13.68
CA GLN A 220 5.49 -2.02 13.97
C GLN A 220 4.75 -2.71 15.12
N ASN A 221 3.62 -2.14 15.54
CA ASN A 221 2.67 -2.86 16.38
C ASN A 221 2.05 -4.01 15.60
N GLY A 222 1.79 -5.16 16.26
CA GLY A 222 1.26 -6.34 15.58
C GLY A 222 -0.07 -6.11 14.86
N ILE A 223 -0.94 -5.23 15.37
CA ILE A 223 -2.21 -4.86 14.70
C ILE A 223 -2.00 -4.15 13.35
N ASP A 224 -0.83 -3.55 13.14
CA ASP A 224 -0.46 -2.86 11.89
C ASP A 224 0.45 -3.74 11.01
N GLY A 225 0.86 -4.90 11.51
CA GLY A 225 1.69 -5.86 10.81
C GLY A 225 0.87 -6.96 10.14
N PRO A 226 1.39 -7.55 9.06
CA PRO A 226 0.78 -8.75 8.50
C PRO A 226 0.78 -9.86 9.56
N ASP A 227 -0.33 -10.57 9.70
CA ASP A 227 -0.44 -11.71 10.61
C ASP A 227 -0.10 -11.44 12.08
N GLY A 228 -0.24 -10.20 12.54
CA GLY A 228 0.13 -9.85 13.91
C GLY A 228 1.63 -9.66 14.12
N GLN A 229 2.44 -9.70 13.07
CA GLN A 229 3.91 -9.59 13.17
C GLN A 229 4.31 -8.19 13.66
N THR A 230 5.19 -8.14 14.65
CA THR A 230 5.79 -6.88 15.11
C THR A 230 7.10 -6.53 14.38
N CYS A 231 7.59 -7.46 13.58
CA CYS A 231 8.79 -7.32 12.76
C CYS A 231 8.62 -8.18 11.51
N THR A 232 8.75 -7.56 10.35
CA THR A 232 8.55 -8.20 9.05
C THR A 232 9.71 -7.86 8.13
N ARG A 233 10.30 -8.88 7.51
CA ARG A 233 11.24 -8.73 6.39
C ARG A 233 10.45 -8.75 5.10
N TRP A 234 10.60 -7.69 4.31
CA TRP A 234 9.91 -7.51 3.04
C TRP A 234 10.88 -7.64 1.89
N THR A 235 10.38 -8.18 0.78
CA THR A 235 10.96 -8.03 -0.56
C THR A 235 9.82 -7.59 -1.47
N VAL A 236 9.91 -6.39 -2.05
CA VAL A 236 8.81 -5.73 -2.78
C VAL A 236 9.33 -5.10 -4.08
N GLY A 237 8.55 -5.25 -5.14
CA GLY A 237 8.73 -4.56 -6.41
C GLY A 237 8.04 -3.20 -6.42
N LYS A 238 8.79 -2.13 -6.64
CA LYS A 238 8.26 -0.77 -6.89
C LYS A 238 8.25 -0.50 -8.39
N PHE A 239 7.07 -0.27 -8.93
CA PHE A 239 6.86 0.04 -10.35
C PHE A 239 6.95 1.53 -10.54
N LEU A 240 7.83 1.98 -11.42
CA LEU A 240 8.20 3.38 -11.54
C LEU A 240 7.78 3.92 -12.90
N GLU A 241 7.25 5.12 -12.89
CA GLU A 241 6.77 5.86 -14.06
C GLU A 241 7.51 7.19 -14.15
N GLY A 242 7.82 7.64 -15.36
CA GLY A 242 8.67 8.81 -15.59
C GLY A 242 10.16 8.48 -15.64
N GLN A 243 11.00 9.51 -15.58
CA GLN A 243 12.46 9.42 -15.64
C GLN A 243 13.10 10.56 -14.85
N GLY A 244 14.36 10.39 -14.45
CA GLY A 244 15.11 11.45 -13.78
C GLY A 244 14.44 11.94 -12.50
N THR A 245 14.34 13.26 -12.37
CA THR A 245 13.67 13.92 -11.23
C THR A 245 12.16 13.73 -11.17
N ASP A 246 11.53 13.38 -12.29
CA ASP A 246 10.08 13.21 -12.41
C ASP A 246 9.62 11.76 -12.18
N LEU A 247 10.52 10.90 -11.69
CA LEU A 247 10.22 9.50 -11.39
C LEU A 247 9.22 9.39 -10.22
N LEU A 248 8.13 8.68 -10.43
CA LEU A 248 7.07 8.45 -9.45
C LEU A 248 6.82 6.95 -9.26
N ILE A 249 6.30 6.57 -8.10
CA ILE A 249 5.85 5.21 -7.82
C ILE A 249 4.43 5.03 -8.38
N GLY A 250 4.34 4.16 -9.37
CA GLY A 250 3.13 3.70 -10.02
C GLY A 250 2.34 2.70 -9.17
N LYS A 251 1.11 2.43 -9.59
CA LYS A 251 0.29 1.36 -9.02
C LYS A 251 1.04 0.02 -9.15
N ALA A 252 1.14 -0.75 -8.07
CA ALA A 252 1.79 -2.05 -8.14
C ALA A 252 1.00 -3.08 -8.96
N LEU A 253 1.76 -4.02 -9.52
CA LEU A 253 1.23 -5.27 -10.06
C LEU A 253 1.27 -6.33 -8.96
N SER A 254 0.24 -7.18 -8.94
CA SER A 254 0.13 -8.28 -7.98
C SER A 254 1.26 -9.29 -8.12
N GLY A 255 1.71 -9.85 -7.01
CA GLY A 255 2.68 -10.96 -6.99
C GLY A 255 4.13 -10.52 -7.08
N HIS A 256 4.41 -9.22 -6.88
CA HIS A 256 5.76 -8.67 -6.88
C HIS A 256 6.28 -8.44 -5.49
N ALA A 257 5.77 -9.20 -4.53
CA ALA A 257 6.23 -9.09 -3.18
C ALA A 257 6.00 -10.33 -2.35
N SER A 258 6.83 -10.43 -1.33
CA SER A 258 6.87 -11.50 -0.37
C SER A 258 7.33 -10.95 0.97
N HIS A 259 7.02 -11.68 2.04
CA HIS A 259 7.41 -11.29 3.38
C HIS A 259 7.62 -12.50 4.28
N THR A 260 8.46 -12.33 5.29
CA THR A 260 8.63 -13.30 6.36
C THR A 260 8.70 -12.57 7.70
N ALA A 261 8.34 -13.25 8.78
CA ALA A 261 8.60 -12.73 10.11
C ALA A 261 10.12 -12.58 10.33
N CYS A 262 10.49 -11.63 11.19
CA CYS A 262 11.79 -11.66 11.83
C CYS A 262 11.90 -12.91 12.72
#